data_AF-A0A2D3NSC0-F1
#
_entry.id   AF-A0A2D3NSC0-F1
#
_cell.length_a   1.000
_cell.length_b   1.000
_cell.length_c   1.000
_cell.angle_alpha   90.00
_cell.angle_beta   90.00
_cell.angle_gamma   90.00
#
_symmetry.space_group_name_H-M   'P 1'
#
loop_
_entity.id
_entity.type
_entity.pdbx_description
1 polymer ?
#
loop_
_entity_poly.entity_id
_entity_poly.type
_entity_poly.pdbx_seq_one_letter_code
_entity_poly.pdbx_strand_id
1 'polypeptide(L)'
;MLVHDFGIVGEKKDVHLHDDLILYMMDTFEWIKTFSELESNIEKNGLNHAGITYFKGESVTKLKNIILHWINIFNLGEKTIELRGLFLVNEKKHSYNKISKKYLIESLKKLVLLCEKAEKENKIIEHWGI
;
A
#
# COMPACT_ATOMS: atom_id res chain seq x y z
N MET A 1 15.18 3.95 6.90
CA MET A 1 13.77 3.53 7.08
C MET A 1 13.31 3.02 5.73
N LEU A 2 12.80 1.79 5.66
CA LEU A 2 12.41 1.19 4.39
C LEU A 2 11.08 1.79 3.91
N VAL A 3 10.96 1.95 2.60
CA VAL A 3 9.86 2.68 1.95
C VAL A 3 9.49 1.93 0.67
N HIS A 4 8.19 1.78 0.46
CA HIS A 4 7.60 1.38 -0.81
C HIS A 4 7.19 2.61 -1.59
N ASP A 5 7.41 2.55 -2.91
CA ASP A 5 7.01 3.61 -3.81
C ASP A 5 5.79 3.19 -4.63
N PHE A 6 4.97 4.18 -5.01
CA PHE A 6 3.88 4.04 -5.96
C PHE A 6 3.90 5.19 -6.97
N GLY A 7 3.47 4.89 -8.20
CA GLY A 7 3.43 5.84 -9.30
C GLY A 7 2.62 5.29 -10.47
N ILE A 8 2.32 6.15 -11.44
CA ILE A 8 1.77 5.70 -12.72
C ILE A 8 2.92 5.17 -13.58
N VAL A 9 2.70 4.06 -14.29
CA VAL A 9 3.71 3.48 -15.21
C VAL A 9 4.17 4.54 -16.21
N GLY A 10 5.50 4.72 -16.30
CA GLY A 10 6.12 5.72 -17.18
C GLY A 10 6.11 7.15 -16.64
N GLU A 11 5.59 7.36 -15.43
CA GLU A 11 5.66 8.63 -14.70
C GLU A 11 6.61 8.53 -13.49
N LYS A 12 6.75 9.62 -12.76
CA LYS A 12 7.57 9.66 -11.54
C LYS A 12 6.87 8.94 -10.38
N LYS A 13 7.70 8.43 -9.46
CA LYS A 13 7.28 7.88 -8.17
C LYS A 13 6.84 9.01 -7.25
N ASP A 14 5.55 9.11 -7.00
CA ASP A 14 4.94 10.28 -6.36
C ASP A 14 4.37 10.01 -4.98
N VAL A 15 4.25 8.74 -4.61
CA VAL A 15 3.68 8.31 -3.33
C VAL A 15 4.64 7.35 -2.65
N HIS A 16 4.90 7.60 -1.37
CA HIS A 16 5.85 6.85 -0.55
C HIS A 16 5.15 6.38 0.71
N LEU A 17 5.15 5.07 0.96
CA LEU A 17 4.60 4.47 2.16
C LEU A 17 5.69 3.74 2.95
N HIS A 18 5.69 3.88 4.27
CA HIS A 18 6.61 3.12 5.11
C HIS A 18 6.29 1.63 5.08
N ASP A 19 7.35 0.83 5.10
CA ASP A 19 7.30 -0.62 5.18
C ASP A 19 6.40 -1.12 6.32
N ASP A 20 6.55 -0.57 7.52
CA ASP A 20 5.74 -0.93 8.69
C ASP A 20 4.23 -0.75 8.45
N LEU A 21 3.84 0.25 7.66
CA LEU A 21 2.44 0.50 7.30
C LEU A 21 1.95 -0.50 6.24
N ILE A 22 2.79 -0.82 5.25
CA ILE A 22 2.48 -1.84 4.24
C ILE A 22 2.33 -3.21 4.88
N LEU A 23 3.27 -3.62 5.74
CA LEU A 23 3.22 -4.87 6.48
C LEU A 23 1.97 -4.97 7.35
N TYR A 24 1.60 -3.88 8.04
CA TYR A 24 0.40 -3.86 8.88
C TYR A 24 -0.90 -4.07 8.08
N MET A 25 -0.94 -3.62 6.83
CA MET A 25 -2.12 -3.71 5.96
C MET A 25 -2.05 -4.87 4.95
N MET A 26 -0.98 -5.67 4.96
CA MET A 26 -0.64 -6.61 3.89
C MET A 26 -1.78 -7.57 3.55
N ASP A 27 -2.43 -8.13 4.56
CA ASP A 27 -3.53 -9.09 4.38
C ASP A 27 -4.69 -8.52 3.56
N THR A 28 -4.95 -7.21 3.65
CA THR A 28 -6.01 -6.57 2.86
C THR A 28 -5.61 -6.34 1.41
N PHE A 29 -4.30 -6.21 1.12
CA PHE A 29 -3.81 -6.09 -0.25
C PHE A 29 -3.95 -7.39 -1.02
N GLU A 30 -3.82 -8.56 -0.37
CA GLU A 30 -4.05 -9.89 -0.95
C GLU A 30 -5.45 -10.08 -1.56
N TRP A 31 -6.39 -9.18 -1.30
CA TRP A 31 -7.71 -9.23 -1.91
C TRP A 31 -7.74 -8.61 -3.32
N ILE A 32 -6.69 -7.93 -3.73
CA ILE A 32 -6.61 -7.20 -4.99
C ILE A 32 -5.89 -8.08 -6.02
N LYS A 33 -6.51 -8.24 -7.19
CA LYS A 33 -5.85 -8.86 -8.34
C LYS A 33 -4.75 -7.95 -8.87
N THR A 34 -3.55 -8.48 -9.04
CA THR A 34 -2.37 -7.71 -9.45
C THR A 34 -1.55 -8.49 -10.49
N PHE A 35 -0.48 -7.87 -10.99
CA PHE A 35 0.42 -8.48 -11.95
C PHE A 35 1.86 -8.22 -11.51
N SER A 36 2.75 -9.19 -11.69
CA SER A 36 4.20 -8.97 -11.47
C SER A 36 4.92 -8.45 -12.72
N GLU A 37 4.30 -8.60 -13.90
CA GLU A 37 4.82 -8.16 -15.19
C GLU A 37 3.64 -7.70 -16.05
N LEU A 38 3.83 -6.64 -16.86
CA LEU A 38 2.78 -6.13 -17.73
C LEU A 38 2.51 -7.05 -18.93
N GLU A 39 3.54 -7.73 -19.42
CA GLU A 39 3.50 -8.51 -20.66
C GLU A 39 2.89 -9.90 -20.50
N SER A 40 3.13 -10.57 -19.36
CA SER A 40 2.75 -11.97 -19.19
C SER A 40 1.25 -12.19 -18.90
N ASN A 41 0.49 -11.14 -18.59
CA ASN A 41 -0.94 -11.21 -18.20
C ASN A 41 -1.25 -12.24 -17.09
N ILE A 42 -0.23 -12.73 -16.38
CA ILE A 42 -0.39 -13.67 -15.27
C ILE A 42 -0.92 -12.89 -14.07
N GLU A 43 -2.18 -13.13 -13.72
CA GLU A 43 -2.79 -12.59 -12.52
C GLU A 43 -2.14 -13.20 -11.27
N LYS A 44 -1.81 -12.33 -10.32
CA LYS A 44 -1.49 -12.64 -8.94
C LYS A 44 -2.49 -11.93 -8.04
N ASN A 45 -2.31 -12.09 -6.74
CA ASN A 45 -3.00 -11.28 -5.75
C ASN A 45 -1.97 -10.56 -4.89
N GLY A 46 -2.36 -9.42 -4.31
CA GLY A 46 -1.54 -8.74 -3.33
C GLY A 46 -0.39 -7.92 -3.90
N LEU A 47 0.41 -7.39 -2.97
CA LEU A 47 1.65 -6.68 -3.26
C LEU A 47 2.82 -7.67 -3.19
N ASN A 48 3.70 -7.62 -4.18
CA ASN A 48 5.03 -8.20 -4.04
C ASN A 48 5.85 -7.29 -3.12
N HIS A 49 6.00 -7.69 -1.86
CA HIS A 49 6.76 -6.92 -0.86
C HIS A 49 8.19 -6.59 -1.33
N ALA A 50 8.85 -7.51 -2.03
CA ALA A 50 10.25 -7.39 -2.45
C ALA A 50 10.42 -7.19 -3.96
N GLY A 51 9.38 -6.75 -4.66
CA GLY A 51 9.44 -6.60 -6.10
C GLY A 51 8.35 -5.69 -6.67
N ILE A 52 8.18 -5.75 -7.99
CA ILE A 52 7.25 -4.87 -8.69
C ILE A 52 5.85 -5.48 -8.67
N THR A 53 4.85 -4.61 -8.49
CA THR A 53 3.43 -4.96 -8.59
C THR A 53 2.69 -3.95 -9.46
N TYR A 54 1.82 -4.41 -10.35
CA TYR A 54 0.98 -3.56 -11.20
C TYR A 54 -0.51 -3.70 -10.88
N PHE A 55 -1.21 -2.57 -10.89
CA PHE A 55 -2.67 -2.46 -10.72
C PHE A 55 -3.27 -1.86 -11.99
N LYS A 56 -4.25 -2.55 -12.59
CA LYS A 56 -4.95 -2.11 -13.81
C LYS A 56 -6.46 -2.25 -13.66
N GLY A 57 -7.23 -1.36 -14.30
CA GLY A 57 -8.69 -1.42 -14.32
C GLY A 57 -9.30 -1.45 -12.91
N GLU A 58 -10.22 -2.39 -12.66
CA GLU A 58 -10.95 -2.53 -11.39
C GLU A 58 -10.04 -2.72 -10.16
N SER A 59 -8.81 -3.23 -10.34
CA SER A 59 -7.85 -3.37 -9.25
C SER A 59 -7.41 -2.02 -8.67
N VAL A 60 -7.38 -0.96 -9.49
CA VAL A 60 -7.09 0.40 -9.02
C VAL A 60 -8.24 0.90 -8.13
N THR A 61 -9.49 0.66 -8.54
CA THR A 61 -10.67 0.99 -7.74
C THR A 61 -10.70 0.23 -6.42
N LYS A 62 -10.36 -1.06 -6.47
CA LYS A 62 -10.31 -1.90 -5.27
C LYS A 62 -9.22 -1.44 -4.30
N LEU A 63 -8.02 -1.11 -4.80
CA LEU A 63 -6.95 -0.50 -4.00
C LEU A 63 -7.43 0.79 -3.34
N LYS A 64 -7.98 1.73 -4.11
CA LYS A 64 -8.49 3.00 -3.59
C LYS A 64 -9.47 2.80 -2.43
N ASN A 65 -10.44 1.90 -2.59
CA ASN A 65 -11.47 1.65 -1.59
C ASN A 65 -10.91 1.02 -0.32
N ILE A 66 -9.99 0.06 -0.44
CA ILE A 66 -9.29 -0.52 0.71
C ILE A 66 -8.55 0.58 1.50
N ILE A 67 -7.81 1.45 0.80
CA ILE A 67 -7.08 2.55 1.46
C ILE A 67 -8.04 3.55 2.13
N LEU A 68 -9.17 3.88 1.51
CA LEU A 68 -10.20 4.73 2.12
C LEU A 68 -10.77 4.12 3.42
N HIS A 69 -11.01 2.81 3.45
CA HIS A 69 -11.45 2.12 4.66
C HIS A 69 -10.38 2.13 5.75
N TRP A 70 -9.11 1.92 5.40
CA TRP A 70 -8.00 2.07 6.35
C TRP A 70 -7.91 3.49 6.92
N ILE A 71 -8.02 4.53 6.08
CA ILE A 71 -8.08 5.93 6.53
C ILE A 71 -9.20 6.11 7.57
N ASN A 72 -10.38 5.54 7.33
CA ASN A 72 -11.50 5.63 8.28
C ASN A 72 -11.19 4.92 9.61
N ILE A 73 -10.60 3.73 9.58
CA ILE A 73 -10.19 3.00 10.78
C ILE A 73 -9.15 3.82 11.57
N PHE A 74 -8.09 4.30 10.91
CA PHE A 74 -7.02 5.04 11.58
C PHE A 74 -7.49 6.38 12.13
N ASN A 75 -8.49 7.02 11.53
CA ASN A 75 -9.07 8.26 12.06
C ASN A 75 -9.68 8.09 13.46
N LEU A 76 -10.22 6.89 13.77
CA LEU A 76 -10.75 6.54 15.09
C LEU A 76 -9.68 6.34 16.15
N GLY A 77 -8.42 6.11 15.75
CA GLY A 77 -7.31 5.89 16.67
C GLY A 77 -6.80 7.17 17.34
N GLU A 78 -5.84 7.01 18.26
CA GLU A 78 -5.21 8.12 18.97
C GLU A 78 -4.27 8.97 18.08
N LYS A 79 -3.62 10.00 18.66
CA LYS A 79 -2.66 10.85 17.93
C LYS A 79 -1.43 10.05 17.45
N THR A 80 -1.03 9.05 18.22
CA THR A 80 0.02 8.09 17.88
C THR A 80 -0.62 6.73 17.73
N ILE A 81 -0.39 6.07 16.60
CA ILE A 81 -0.87 4.71 16.33
C ILE A 81 0.31 3.77 16.52
N GLU A 82 0.06 2.64 17.17
CA GLU A 82 1.04 1.57 17.30
C GLU A 82 0.69 0.44 16.33
N LEU A 83 1.51 0.28 15.29
CA LEU A 83 1.35 -0.73 14.25
C LEU A 83 2.02 -2.02 14.72
N ARG A 84 1.28 -3.13 14.72
CA ARG A 84 1.83 -4.46 14.99
C ARG A 84 2.67 -4.92 13.81
N GLY A 85 3.94 -5.21 14.04
CA GLY A 85 4.86 -5.72 13.03
C GLY A 85 5.08 -7.24 13.11
N LEU A 86 6.21 -7.67 12.56
CA LEU A 86 6.64 -9.07 12.48
C LEU A 86 6.75 -9.74 13.86
N PHE A 87 6.51 -11.06 13.88
CA PHE A 87 6.80 -11.90 15.04
C PHE A 87 8.30 -12.18 15.13
N LEU A 88 8.92 -11.74 16.22
CA LEU A 88 10.34 -11.96 16.49
C LEU A 88 10.51 -13.27 17.24
N VAL A 89 10.95 -14.33 16.55
CA VAL A 89 11.06 -15.69 17.11
C VAL A 89 11.90 -15.73 18.38
N ASN A 90 13.04 -15.01 18.39
CA ASN A 90 13.95 -14.96 19.54
C ASN A 90 13.30 -14.31 20.77
N GLU A 91 12.39 -13.36 20.56
CA GLU A 91 11.73 -12.61 21.63
C GLU A 91 10.34 -13.15 21.97
N LYS A 92 9.84 -14.11 21.18
CA LYS A 92 8.49 -14.70 21.29
C LYS A 92 7.38 -13.66 21.37
N LYS A 93 7.53 -12.52 20.68
CA LYS A 93 6.55 -11.43 20.65
C LYS A 93 6.56 -10.72 19.30
N HIS A 94 5.52 -9.93 19.05
CA HIS A 94 5.50 -9.01 17.91
C HIS A 94 6.34 -7.77 18.18
N SER A 95 6.96 -7.27 17.12
CA SER A 95 7.44 -5.89 17.06
C SER A 95 6.26 -4.92 16.97
N TYR A 96 6.50 -3.68 17.38
CA TYR A 96 5.52 -2.61 17.34
C TYR A 96 6.18 -1.30 16.93
N ASN A 97 5.57 -0.61 15.97
CA ASN A 97 6.09 0.64 15.41
C ASN A 97 5.12 1.78 15.65
N LYS A 98 5.60 2.84 16.30
CA LYS A 98 4.80 4.03 16.60
C LYS A 98 4.87 5.01 15.44
N ILE A 99 3.70 5.46 15.00
CA ILE A 99 3.58 6.42 13.90
C ILE A 99 2.57 7.51 14.24
N SER A 100 2.85 8.74 13.80
CA SER A 100 1.89 9.84 13.92
C SER A 100 0.67 9.57 13.06
N LYS A 101 -0.54 9.65 13.63
CA LYS A 101 -1.79 9.52 12.88
C LYS A 101 -1.86 10.51 11.72
N LYS A 102 -1.37 11.74 11.93
CA LYS A 102 -1.35 12.78 10.89
C LYS A 102 -0.54 12.32 9.68
N TYR A 103 0.71 11.91 9.91
CA TYR A 103 1.59 11.43 8.85
C TYR A 103 1.00 10.22 8.12
N LEU A 104 0.51 9.22 8.89
CA LEU A 104 -0.10 8.02 8.32
C LEU A 104 -1.26 8.38 7.38
N ILE A 105 -2.20 9.20 7.85
CA ILE A 105 -3.39 9.60 7.07
C ILE A 105 -2.99 10.41 5.84
N GLU A 106 -2.03 11.33 5.97
CA GLU A 106 -1.54 12.14 4.84
C GLU A 106 -0.90 11.26 3.75
N SER A 107 -0.10 10.26 4.14
CA SER A 107 0.51 9.32 3.20
C SER A 107 -0.52 8.44 2.48
N LEU A 108 -1.53 7.93 3.20
CA LEU A 108 -2.62 7.16 2.58
C LEU A 108 -3.48 8.02 1.64
N LYS A 109 -3.75 9.28 2.00
CA LYS A 109 -4.49 10.21 1.13
C LYS A 109 -3.76 10.47 -0.19
N LYS A 110 -2.42 10.54 -0.18
CA LYS A 110 -1.64 10.65 -1.42
C LYS A 110 -1.84 9.42 -2.32
N LEU A 111 -1.89 8.21 -1.75
CA LEU A 111 -2.18 7.00 -2.51
C LEU A 111 -3.60 7.01 -3.10
N VAL A 112 -4.59 7.51 -2.35
CA VAL A 112 -5.96 7.70 -2.87
C VAL A 112 -5.96 8.64 -4.07
N LEU A 113 -5.30 9.80 -3.97
CA LEU A 113 -5.22 10.76 -5.08
C LEU A 113 -4.54 10.17 -6.32
N LEU A 114 -3.50 9.35 -6.13
CA LEU A 114 -2.87 8.60 -7.22
C LEU A 114 -3.86 7.63 -7.88
N CYS A 115 -4.65 6.91 -7.08
CA CYS A 115 -5.69 6.01 -7.60
C CYS A 115 -6.78 6.77 -8.37
N GLU A 116 -7.26 7.89 -7.84
CA GLU A 116 -8.27 8.72 -8.52
C GLU A 116 -7.77 9.26 -9.85
N LYS A 117 -6.50 9.72 -9.91
CA LYS A 117 -5.85 10.12 -11.15
C LYS A 117 -5.80 8.94 -12.14
N ALA A 118 -5.33 7.79 -11.68
CA ALA A 118 -5.19 6.61 -12.52
C ALA A 118 -6.53 6.11 -13.06
N GLU A 119 -7.59 6.10 -12.25
CA GLU A 119 -8.96 5.75 -12.70
C GLU A 119 -9.46 6.72 -13.76
N LYS A 120 -9.34 8.03 -13.52
CA LYS A 120 -9.83 9.08 -14.44
C LYS A 120 -9.14 9.00 -15.80
N GLU A 121 -7.86 8.68 -15.83
CA GLU A 121 -7.03 8.63 -17.03
C GLU A 121 -6.88 7.21 -17.60
N ASN A 122 -7.53 6.21 -17.00
CA ASN A 122 -7.40 4.78 -17.32
C ASN A 122 -5.93 4.32 -17.39
N LYS A 123 -5.14 4.71 -16.38
CA LYS A 123 -3.72 4.41 -16.25
C LYS A 123 -3.46 3.22 -15.32
N ILE A 124 -2.26 2.65 -15.45
CA ILE A 124 -1.77 1.56 -14.60
C ILE A 124 -0.92 2.16 -13.49
N ILE A 125 -1.14 1.69 -12.26
CA ILE A 125 -0.27 2.00 -11.12
C ILE A 125 0.80 0.92 -11.00
N GLU A 126 2.03 1.35 -10.79
CA GLU A 126 3.18 0.52 -10.44
C GLU A 126 3.56 0.77 -8.98
N HIS A 127 3.84 -0.32 -8.28
CA HIS A 127 4.39 -0.36 -6.94
C HIS A 127 5.78 -0.96 -6.99
N TRP A 128 6.71 -0.37 -6.23
CA TRP A 128 8.05 -0.90 -6.04
C TRP A 128 8.24 -1.34 -4.59
N GLY A 129 8.45 -2.65 -4.42
CA GLY A 129 8.90 -3.30 -3.19
C GLY A 129 10.32 -2.90 -2.76
N ILE A 130 10.76 -3.51 -1.65
CA ILE A 130 12.07 -3.31 -1.02
C ILE A 130 13.02 -4.46 -1.33
#